data_AF-A0A2H0QGY1-F1
#
_entry.id   AF-A0A2H0QGY1-F1
#
_cell.length_a   1.000
_cell.length_b   1.000
_cell.length_c   1.000
_cell.angle_alpha   90.00
_cell.angle_beta   90.00
_cell.angle_gamma   90.00
#
_symmetry.space_group_name_H-M   'P 1'
#
loop_
_entity.id
_entity.type
_entity.pdbx_description
1 polymer ?
#
loop_
_entity_poly.entity_id
_entity_poly.type
_entity_poly.pdbx_seq_one_letter_code
_entity_poly.pdbx_strand_id
1 'polypeptide(L)'
;MSDEKNKEIDKHSGVETTGHEWDGIKELNNPAPRWWLWVFFVCVIWSIGYWVLYPAWPTISGEGERGGTAGTKEWTQYKKLEEEQAEIRARKAKYLERFHNANFEEIANDSALYEFALAGGKAAFKDNCATCHGTGGAGSAGYPNLNDDDWIWGGNTEEIYQTLKYGIRSGHDDARYSQMPAFKDVLTSAEISQVADYVLN
;
A
#
# COMPACT_ATOMS: atom_id res chain seq x y z
N MET A 1 -24.19 30.90 -41.67
CA MET A 1 -24.67 32.30 -41.66
C MET A 1 -26.08 32.25 -41.10
N SER A 2 -26.22 32.35 -39.77
CA SER A 2 -27.52 32.30 -39.08
C SER A 2 -28.09 33.71 -38.96
N ASP A 3 -29.40 33.80 -39.20
CA ASP A 3 -30.18 35.01 -39.45
C ASP A 3 -30.04 36.11 -38.38
N GLU A 4 -29.67 37.32 -38.83
CA GLU A 4 -29.54 38.54 -38.01
C GLU A 4 -30.88 39.21 -37.62
N LYS A 5 -31.99 38.48 -37.52
CA LYS A 5 -33.30 39.08 -37.21
C LYS A 5 -33.87 38.56 -35.90
N ASN A 6 -33.72 39.39 -34.85
CA ASN A 6 -34.13 39.24 -33.45
C ASN A 6 -33.20 38.42 -32.54
N LYS A 7 -32.14 39.10 -32.09
CA LYS A 7 -31.34 38.69 -30.93
C LYS A 7 -32.16 38.88 -29.65
N GLU A 8 -32.46 37.80 -28.93
CA GLU A 8 -33.17 37.85 -27.65
C GLU A 8 -32.21 38.38 -26.56
N ILE A 9 -32.58 39.48 -25.90
CA ILE A 9 -31.79 40.10 -24.83
C ILE A 9 -32.40 39.71 -23.49
N ASP A 10 -31.59 39.14 -22.60
CA ASP A 10 -32.01 38.82 -21.25
C ASP A 10 -32.34 40.09 -20.44
N LYS A 11 -33.50 40.08 -19.77
CA LYS A 11 -34.03 41.26 -19.08
C LYS A 11 -33.23 41.67 -17.85
N HIS A 12 -32.50 40.74 -17.23
CA HIS A 12 -31.78 40.97 -15.98
C HIS A 12 -30.31 41.37 -16.21
N SER A 13 -29.62 40.65 -17.09
CA SER A 13 -28.21 40.88 -17.41
C SER A 13 -27.98 41.88 -18.54
N GLY A 14 -28.99 42.11 -19.41
CA GLY A 14 -28.85 42.96 -20.59
C GLY A 14 -27.98 42.35 -21.70
N VAL A 15 -27.67 41.06 -21.59
CA VAL A 15 -26.80 40.32 -22.52
C VAL A 15 -27.66 39.48 -23.48
N GLU A 16 -27.20 39.36 -24.73
CA GLU A 16 -27.80 38.50 -25.75
C GLU A 16 -27.71 37.02 -25.34
N THR A 17 -28.79 36.25 -25.54
CA THR A 17 -28.77 34.79 -25.35
C THR A 17 -28.29 34.07 -26.60
N THR A 18 -27.87 32.80 -26.47
CA THR A 18 -27.38 31.98 -27.60
C THR A 18 -28.49 31.49 -28.57
N GLY A 19 -29.74 31.90 -28.34
CA GLY A 19 -30.89 31.64 -29.23
C GLY A 19 -31.59 30.30 -29.06
N HIS A 20 -31.11 29.42 -28.19
CA HIS A 20 -31.76 28.13 -27.88
C HIS A 20 -32.21 28.10 -26.42
N GLU A 21 -33.30 27.38 -26.15
CA GLU A 21 -33.84 27.15 -24.81
C GLU A 21 -33.86 25.65 -24.53
N TRP A 22 -33.34 25.29 -23.36
CA TRP A 22 -33.25 23.91 -22.90
C TRP A 22 -33.98 23.81 -21.57
N ASP A 23 -35.19 23.27 -21.57
CA ASP A 23 -36.00 23.04 -20.37
C ASP A 23 -36.15 24.31 -19.49
N GLY A 24 -36.50 25.43 -20.13
CA GLY A 24 -36.64 26.73 -19.46
C GLY A 24 -35.32 27.47 -19.17
N ILE A 25 -34.15 26.86 -19.42
CA ILE A 25 -32.84 27.50 -19.26
C ILE A 25 -32.32 28.02 -20.60
N LYS A 26 -31.80 29.25 -20.59
CA LYS A 26 -31.15 29.89 -21.74
C LYS A 26 -29.72 30.30 -21.36
N GLU A 27 -28.80 30.24 -22.32
CA GLU A 27 -27.39 30.58 -22.10
C GLU A 27 -27.10 32.02 -22.52
N LEU A 28 -26.37 32.76 -21.67
CA LEU A 28 -25.91 34.12 -21.97
C LEU A 28 -24.64 34.08 -22.83
N ASN A 29 -24.60 34.89 -23.88
CA ASN A 29 -23.43 35.04 -24.75
C ASN A 29 -22.41 36.04 -24.15
N ASN A 30 -21.92 35.72 -22.96
CA ASN A 30 -20.88 36.51 -22.30
C ASN A 30 -19.48 36.10 -22.79
N PRO A 31 -18.56 37.06 -23.01
CA PRO A 31 -17.17 36.72 -23.22
C PRO A 31 -16.60 36.08 -21.94
N ALA A 32 -15.68 35.13 -22.11
CA ALA A 32 -14.99 34.52 -20.97
C ALA A 32 -14.30 35.61 -20.12
N PRO A 33 -14.32 35.50 -18.77
CA PRO A 33 -13.65 36.46 -17.91
C PRO A 33 -12.17 36.58 -18.26
N ARG A 34 -11.66 37.80 -18.39
CA ARG A 34 -10.26 38.04 -18.80
C ARG A 34 -9.25 37.38 -17.86
N TRP A 35 -9.49 37.40 -16.55
CA TRP A 35 -8.61 36.75 -15.57
C TRP A 35 -8.58 35.23 -15.76
N TRP A 36 -9.71 34.62 -16.15
CA TRP A 36 -9.80 33.18 -16.42
C TRP A 36 -8.96 32.81 -17.64
N LEU A 37 -9.02 33.64 -18.70
CA LEU A 37 -8.16 33.47 -19.88
C LEU A 37 -6.67 33.56 -19.53
N TRP A 38 -6.28 34.53 -18.68
CA TRP A 38 -4.89 34.62 -18.22
C TRP A 38 -4.43 33.37 -17.48
N VAL A 39 -5.24 32.85 -16.54
CA VAL A 39 -4.93 31.60 -15.82
C VAL A 39 -4.82 30.43 -16.80
N PHE A 40 -5.75 30.33 -17.75
CA PHE A 40 -5.71 29.28 -18.79
C PHE A 40 -4.39 29.32 -19.58
N PHE A 41 -3.97 30.49 -20.05
CA PHE A 41 -2.70 30.62 -20.79
C PHE A 41 -1.48 30.36 -19.92
N VAL A 42 -1.48 30.76 -18.65
CA VAL A 42 -0.39 30.43 -17.71
C VAL A 42 -0.28 28.92 -17.53
N CYS A 43 -1.40 28.20 -17.40
CA CYS A 43 -1.39 26.74 -17.32
C CYS A 43 -0.81 26.09 -18.58
N VAL A 44 -1.13 26.62 -19.77
CA VAL A 44 -0.56 26.14 -21.04
C VAL A 44 0.95 26.40 -21.12
N ILE A 45 1.41 27.58 -20.71
CA ILE A 45 2.84 27.90 -20.68
C ILE A 45 3.57 26.99 -19.67
N TRP A 46 2.96 26.77 -18.50
CA TRP A 46 3.49 25.88 -17.47
C TRP A 46 3.60 24.44 -17.96
N SER A 47 2.58 23.92 -18.65
CA SER A 47 2.60 22.54 -19.16
C SER A 47 3.71 22.35 -20.20
N ILE A 48 3.89 23.31 -21.10
CA ILE A 48 4.99 23.30 -22.07
C ILE A 48 6.34 23.28 -21.35
N GLY A 49 6.53 24.15 -20.34
CA GLY A 49 7.74 24.15 -19.52
C GLY A 49 7.96 22.82 -18.80
N TYR A 50 6.90 22.22 -18.27
CA TYR A 50 6.96 20.93 -17.60
C TYR A 50 7.36 19.79 -18.54
N TRP A 51 6.85 19.77 -19.78
CA TRP A 51 7.24 18.78 -20.79
C TRP A 51 8.71 18.86 -21.21
N VAL A 52 9.30 20.06 -21.14
CA VAL A 52 10.73 20.25 -21.42
C VAL A 52 11.59 19.76 -20.26
N LEU A 53 11.15 19.98 -19.01
CA LEU A 53 11.93 19.64 -17.83
C LEU A 53 11.82 18.16 -17.43
N TYR A 54 10.64 17.56 -17.59
CA TYR A 54 10.31 16.23 -17.08
C TYR A 54 9.89 15.27 -18.19
N PRO A 55 9.93 13.95 -17.95
CA PRO A 55 9.38 13.00 -18.88
C PRO A 55 7.89 13.22 -19.13
N ALA A 56 7.46 13.25 -20.39
CA ALA A 56 6.09 13.64 -20.75
C ALA A 56 5.49 12.83 -21.92
N TRP A 57 6.04 12.98 -23.13
CA TRP A 57 5.40 12.46 -24.33
C TRP A 57 5.91 11.06 -24.68
N PRO A 58 5.03 10.08 -24.93
CA PRO A 58 5.45 8.78 -25.42
C PRO A 58 6.01 8.93 -26.84
N THR A 59 7.17 8.34 -27.09
CA THR A 59 7.82 8.37 -28.40
C THR A 59 8.23 6.97 -28.82
N ILE A 60 8.37 6.72 -30.12
CA ILE A 60 8.69 5.36 -30.61
C ILE A 60 10.17 5.02 -30.34
N SER A 61 11.01 6.03 -30.16
CA SER A 61 12.47 5.93 -29.97
C SER A 61 12.99 6.80 -28.83
N GLY A 62 12.15 7.07 -27.82
CA GLY A 62 12.48 8.02 -26.75
C GLY A 62 13.62 7.57 -25.86
N GLU A 63 14.42 8.54 -25.41
CA GLU A 63 15.52 8.35 -24.46
C GLU A 63 15.04 8.23 -23.00
N GLY A 64 13.75 8.51 -22.73
CA GLY A 64 13.16 8.34 -21.41
C GLY A 64 12.97 6.87 -21.05
N GLU A 65 12.97 6.58 -19.74
CA GLU A 65 12.95 5.23 -19.15
C GLU A 65 11.79 4.32 -19.61
N ARG A 66 10.73 4.89 -20.19
CA ARG A 66 9.57 4.17 -20.76
C ARG A 66 9.33 4.49 -22.25
N GLY A 67 10.38 4.89 -22.97
CA GLY A 67 10.30 5.27 -24.39
C GLY A 67 9.74 6.68 -24.62
N GLY A 68 9.62 7.51 -23.59
CA GLY A 68 9.14 8.89 -23.73
C GLY A 68 10.26 9.92 -23.93
N THR A 69 9.89 11.20 -24.01
CA THR A 69 10.86 12.29 -23.80
C THR A 69 11.47 12.15 -22.40
N ALA A 70 12.79 12.31 -22.26
CA ALA A 70 13.45 12.25 -20.94
C ALA A 70 13.29 13.56 -20.15
N GLY A 71 13.11 14.68 -20.86
CA GLY A 71 13.22 16.01 -20.29
C GLY A 71 14.68 16.38 -19.95
N THR A 72 14.95 17.65 -19.72
CA THR A 72 16.33 18.15 -19.49
C THR A 72 16.85 17.87 -18.09
N LYS A 73 15.99 17.55 -17.12
CA LYS A 73 16.40 17.23 -15.73
C LYS A 73 16.73 15.76 -15.50
N GLU A 74 16.50 14.89 -16.49
CA GLU A 74 16.64 13.42 -16.37
C GLU A 74 15.98 12.83 -15.10
N TRP A 75 14.94 13.49 -14.60
CA TRP A 75 14.26 13.11 -13.37
C TRP A 75 13.40 11.88 -13.64
N THR A 76 13.44 10.90 -12.72
CA THR A 76 12.52 9.77 -12.72
C THR A 76 12.08 9.48 -11.29
N GLN A 77 10.87 8.92 -11.14
CA GLN A 77 10.35 8.51 -9.83
C GLN A 77 11.25 7.47 -9.16
N TYR A 78 11.96 6.65 -9.93
CA TYR A 78 12.86 5.62 -9.43
C TYR A 78 14.16 6.21 -8.88
N LYS A 79 14.79 7.14 -9.62
CA LYS A 79 15.95 7.90 -9.11
C LYS A 79 15.59 8.64 -7.83
N LYS A 80 14.42 9.30 -7.80
CA LYS A 80 13.96 10.02 -6.61
C LYS A 80 13.72 9.08 -5.42
N LEU A 81 13.12 7.92 -5.65
CA LEU A 81 12.94 6.90 -4.62
C LEU A 81 14.27 6.37 -4.09
N GLU A 82 15.24 6.12 -4.97
CA GLU A 82 16.57 5.67 -4.59
C GLU A 82 17.29 6.72 -3.72
N GLU A 83 17.26 7.99 -4.12
CA GLU A 83 17.81 9.11 -3.35
C GLU A 83 17.17 9.23 -1.95
N GLU A 84 15.84 9.16 -1.87
CA GLU A 84 15.12 9.27 -0.58
C GLU A 84 15.36 8.07 0.32
N GLN A 85 15.54 6.88 -0.26
CA GLN A 85 15.85 5.69 0.51
C GLN A 85 17.34 5.57 0.84
N ALA A 86 18.24 6.27 0.14
CA ALA A 86 19.69 6.14 0.31
C ALA A 86 20.15 6.43 1.74
N GLU A 87 19.63 7.49 2.38
CA GLU A 87 20.00 7.82 3.77
C GLU A 87 19.57 6.71 4.74
N ILE A 88 18.37 6.18 4.58
CA ILE A 88 17.85 5.08 5.42
C ILE A 88 18.65 3.81 5.18
N ARG A 89 18.94 3.47 3.93
CA ARG A 89 19.77 2.31 3.57
C ARG A 89 21.18 2.43 4.12
N ALA A 90 21.83 3.59 3.99
CA ALA A 90 23.17 3.83 4.51
C ALA A 90 23.22 3.67 6.04
N ARG A 91 22.23 4.21 6.76
CA ARG A 91 22.12 4.03 8.21
C ARG A 91 21.93 2.56 8.61
N LYS A 92 21.12 1.81 7.86
CA LYS A 92 20.85 0.40 8.13
C LYS A 92 21.99 -0.52 7.71
N ALA A 93 22.73 -0.20 6.65
CA ALA A 93 23.71 -1.08 6.01
C ALA A 93 24.73 -1.68 6.99
N LYS A 94 25.23 -0.87 7.94
CA LYS A 94 26.19 -1.29 8.97
C LYS A 94 25.69 -2.45 9.83
N TYR A 95 24.39 -2.48 10.13
CA TYR A 95 23.78 -3.52 10.95
C TYR A 95 23.17 -4.63 10.09
N LEU A 96 22.65 -4.28 8.91
CA LEU A 96 21.93 -5.20 8.04
C LEU A 96 22.84 -6.32 7.50
N GLU A 97 24.06 -5.98 7.06
CA GLU A 97 25.02 -7.00 6.59
C GLU A 97 25.40 -7.97 7.72
N ARG A 98 25.71 -7.44 8.91
CA ARG A 98 26.01 -8.25 10.10
C ARG A 98 24.82 -9.11 10.51
N PHE A 99 23.61 -8.55 10.48
CA PHE A 99 22.39 -9.25 10.84
C PHE A 99 22.06 -10.40 9.88
N HIS A 100 22.27 -10.22 8.57
CA HIS A 100 22.02 -11.28 7.58
C HIS A 100 23.00 -12.45 7.67
N ASN A 101 24.23 -12.20 8.09
CA ASN A 101 25.27 -13.21 8.20
C ASN A 101 25.33 -13.87 9.59
N ALA A 102 24.66 -13.28 10.59
CA ALA A 102 24.62 -13.81 11.95
C ALA A 102 23.55 -14.90 12.09
N ASN A 103 23.82 -15.90 12.91
CA ASN A 103 22.82 -16.86 13.36
C ASN A 103 22.01 -16.30 14.55
N PHE A 104 20.95 -17.01 14.96
CA PHE A 104 20.06 -16.54 16.04
C PHE A 104 20.77 -16.39 17.39
N GLU A 105 21.69 -17.28 17.72
CA GLU A 105 22.48 -17.22 18.96
C GLU A 105 23.43 -16.01 18.96
N GLU A 106 24.07 -15.72 17.83
CA GLU A 106 24.93 -14.54 17.68
C GLU A 106 24.12 -13.24 17.79
N ILE A 107 22.91 -13.18 17.21
CA ILE A 107 22.01 -12.03 17.32
C ILE A 107 21.56 -11.83 18.77
N ALA A 108 21.21 -12.91 19.48
CA ALA A 108 20.77 -12.85 20.87
C ALA A 108 21.88 -12.39 21.83
N ASN A 109 23.14 -12.74 21.54
CA ASN A 109 24.29 -12.42 22.39
C ASN A 109 24.95 -11.07 22.09
N ASP A 110 24.67 -10.44 20.94
CA ASP A 110 25.14 -9.08 20.60
C ASP A 110 24.03 -8.05 20.84
N SER A 111 24.18 -7.22 21.89
CA SER A 111 23.18 -6.21 22.25
C SER A 111 22.83 -5.24 21.12
N ALA A 112 23.80 -4.87 20.27
CA ALA A 112 23.54 -3.94 19.17
C ALA A 112 22.76 -4.59 18.03
N LEU A 113 23.04 -5.87 17.73
CA LEU A 113 22.26 -6.64 16.75
C LEU A 113 20.87 -7.00 17.28
N TYR A 114 20.75 -7.34 18.57
CA TYR A 114 19.48 -7.62 19.21
C TYR A 114 18.55 -6.41 19.18
N GLU A 115 19.02 -5.22 19.55
CA GLU A 115 18.23 -3.98 19.47
C GLU A 115 17.82 -3.63 18.03
N PHE A 116 18.72 -3.85 17.06
CA PHE A 116 18.39 -3.68 15.65
C PHE A 116 17.29 -4.67 15.20
N ALA A 117 17.40 -5.94 15.60
CA ALA A 117 16.43 -6.99 15.32
C ALA A 117 15.07 -6.68 15.96
N LEU A 118 15.03 -6.22 17.22
CA LEU A 118 13.81 -5.82 17.91
C LEU A 118 13.14 -4.61 17.26
N ALA A 119 13.91 -3.60 16.86
CA ALA A 119 13.36 -2.42 16.19
C ALA A 119 12.72 -2.79 14.83
N GLY A 120 13.42 -3.61 14.03
CA GLY A 120 12.90 -4.13 12.76
C GLY A 120 11.72 -5.08 12.95
N GLY A 121 11.83 -6.01 13.89
CA GLY A 121 10.79 -6.98 14.25
C GLY A 121 9.52 -6.31 14.74
N LYS A 122 9.61 -5.24 15.54
CA LYS A 122 8.46 -4.46 16.00
C LYS A 122 7.72 -3.78 14.85
N ALA A 123 8.44 -3.26 13.85
CA ALA A 123 7.83 -2.70 12.65
C ALA A 123 7.15 -3.80 11.82
N ALA A 124 7.89 -4.88 11.53
CA ALA A 124 7.37 -6.02 10.77
C ALA A 124 6.14 -6.67 11.43
N PHE A 125 6.15 -6.80 12.76
CA PHE A 125 5.02 -7.34 13.52
C PHE A 125 3.77 -6.46 13.38
N LYS A 126 3.92 -5.14 13.47
CA LYS A 126 2.80 -4.20 13.31
C LYS A 126 2.22 -4.25 11.90
N ASP A 127 3.08 -4.32 10.90
CA ASP A 127 2.67 -4.25 9.50
C ASP A 127 2.02 -5.57 9.03
N ASN A 128 2.48 -6.72 9.56
CA ASN A 128 2.14 -8.03 9.00
C ASN A 128 1.43 -9.00 9.97
N CYS A 129 1.58 -8.84 11.29
CA CYS A 129 1.13 -9.84 12.27
C CYS A 129 0.00 -9.33 13.17
N ALA A 130 0.03 -8.03 13.51
CA ALA A 130 -0.86 -7.43 14.51
C ALA A 130 -2.36 -7.51 14.15
N THR A 131 -2.69 -7.58 12.86
CA THR A 131 -4.09 -7.73 12.41
C THR A 131 -4.73 -9.03 12.91
N CYS A 132 -3.94 -10.10 13.05
CA CYS A 132 -4.40 -11.42 13.48
C CYS A 132 -4.09 -11.68 14.97
N HIS A 133 -2.86 -11.35 15.39
CA HIS A 133 -2.37 -11.63 16.74
C HIS A 133 -2.54 -10.46 17.72
N GLY A 134 -3.17 -9.37 17.30
CA GLY A 134 -3.34 -8.17 18.11
C GLY A 134 -2.08 -7.33 18.24
N THR A 135 -2.24 -6.05 18.59
CA THR A 135 -1.13 -5.08 18.68
C THR A 135 -0.08 -5.41 19.73
N GLY A 136 -0.47 -6.14 20.79
CA GLY A 136 0.41 -6.64 21.84
C GLY A 136 0.74 -8.13 21.74
N GLY A 137 0.37 -8.80 20.65
CA GLY A 137 0.58 -10.24 20.48
C GLY A 137 -0.37 -11.14 21.26
N ALA A 138 -1.39 -10.59 21.94
CA ALA A 138 -2.30 -11.34 22.81
C ALA A 138 -3.22 -12.34 22.08
N GLY A 139 -3.26 -12.34 20.76
CA GLY A 139 -4.14 -13.21 19.98
C GLY A 139 -5.61 -12.78 20.02
N SER A 140 -6.46 -13.66 19.48
CA SER A 140 -7.92 -13.57 19.56
C SER A 140 -8.53 -14.95 19.29
N ALA A 141 -9.85 -15.09 19.33
CA ALA A 141 -10.48 -16.38 19.01
C ALA A 141 -10.06 -16.86 17.60
N GLY A 142 -9.38 -18.01 17.53
CA GLY A 142 -8.84 -18.57 16.29
C GLY A 142 -7.39 -18.13 15.96
N TYR A 143 -6.80 -17.22 16.72
CA TYR A 143 -5.44 -16.73 16.53
C TYR A 143 -4.62 -16.86 17.84
N PRO A 144 -3.51 -17.61 17.84
CA PRO A 144 -2.71 -17.83 19.04
C PRO A 144 -2.23 -16.55 19.72
N ASN A 145 -2.10 -16.62 21.04
CA ASN A 145 -1.30 -15.66 21.80
C ASN A 145 0.18 -15.91 21.53
N LEU A 146 0.95 -14.86 21.29
CA LEU A 146 2.39 -14.87 21.01
C LEU A 146 3.21 -14.24 22.13
N ASN A 147 2.55 -13.80 23.21
CA ASN A 147 3.20 -13.17 24.37
C ASN A 147 3.14 -14.01 25.64
N ASP A 148 2.78 -15.29 25.53
CA ASP A 148 2.85 -16.29 26.59
C ASP A 148 3.87 -17.39 26.25
N ASP A 149 3.92 -18.42 27.11
CA ASP A 149 4.87 -19.53 27.04
C ASP A 149 4.28 -20.79 26.37
N ASP A 150 3.05 -20.73 25.82
CA ASP A 150 2.33 -21.89 25.28
C ASP A 150 2.45 -21.99 23.74
N TRP A 151 3.34 -22.88 23.27
CA TRP A 151 3.66 -23.01 21.85
C TRP A 151 3.31 -24.37 21.26
N ILE A 152 2.27 -24.43 20.41
CA ILE A 152 1.83 -25.68 19.76
C ILE A 152 2.80 -26.24 18.71
N TRP A 153 3.74 -25.41 18.22
CA TRP A 153 4.76 -25.79 17.22
C TRP A 153 6.19 -25.61 17.75
N GLY A 154 6.34 -25.44 19.06
CA GLY A 154 7.60 -25.13 19.71
C GLY A 154 7.91 -23.63 19.78
N GLY A 155 8.57 -23.22 20.86
CA GLY A 155 8.77 -21.81 21.26
C GLY A 155 10.20 -21.32 21.19
N ASN A 156 11.16 -22.14 20.72
CA ASN A 156 12.51 -21.64 20.48
C ASN A 156 12.58 -20.81 19.18
N THR A 157 13.66 -20.03 19.02
CA THR A 157 13.77 -19.07 17.91
C THR A 157 13.75 -19.75 16.54
N GLU A 158 14.36 -20.92 16.40
CA GLU A 158 14.38 -21.71 15.18
C GLU A 158 12.99 -22.24 14.82
N GLU A 159 12.23 -22.73 15.79
CA GLU A 159 10.87 -23.25 15.61
C GLU A 159 9.87 -22.17 15.22
N ILE A 160 9.98 -21.00 15.85
CA ILE A 160 9.20 -19.80 15.52
C ILE A 160 9.57 -19.34 14.11
N TYR A 161 10.87 -19.26 13.80
CA TYR A 161 11.34 -18.87 12.47
C TYR A 161 10.84 -19.82 11.37
N GLN A 162 10.85 -21.13 11.60
CA GLN A 162 10.31 -22.10 10.66
C GLN A 162 8.82 -21.83 10.39
N THR A 163 8.04 -21.56 11.45
CA THR A 163 6.62 -21.26 11.33
C THR A 163 6.38 -19.94 10.57
N LEU A 164 7.21 -18.92 10.80
CA LEU A 164 7.14 -17.65 10.05
C LEU A 164 7.54 -17.81 8.58
N LYS A 165 8.57 -18.60 8.30
CA LYS A 165 9.14 -18.76 6.95
C LYS A 165 8.26 -19.61 6.05
N TYR A 166 7.73 -20.71 6.57
CA TYR A 166 7.00 -21.70 5.77
C TYR A 166 5.50 -21.71 6.07
N GLY A 167 5.05 -21.13 7.18
CA GLY A 167 3.64 -21.07 7.53
C GLY A 167 3.05 -22.40 7.99
N ILE A 168 1.71 -22.39 8.15
CA ILE A 168 0.90 -23.55 8.55
C ILE A 168 -0.04 -23.88 7.38
N ARG A 169 -0.01 -25.12 6.88
CA ARG A 169 -0.81 -25.57 5.72
C ARG A 169 -0.61 -24.70 4.46
N SER A 170 0.59 -24.18 4.24
CA SER A 170 0.91 -23.32 3.08
C SER A 170 1.13 -24.11 1.78
N GLY A 171 1.29 -25.43 1.86
CA GLY A 171 1.65 -26.29 0.74
C GLY A 171 3.16 -26.44 0.50
N HIS A 172 4.00 -25.81 1.32
CA HIS A 172 5.46 -26.03 1.32
C HIS A 172 5.82 -27.29 2.11
N ASP A 173 6.87 -28.02 1.69
CA ASP A 173 7.29 -29.29 2.33
C ASP A 173 7.69 -29.11 3.80
N ASP A 174 8.42 -28.04 4.12
CA ASP A 174 8.81 -27.68 5.49
C ASP A 174 7.70 -27.00 6.34
N ALA A 175 6.48 -26.84 5.79
CA ALA A 175 5.40 -26.16 6.49
C ALA A 175 4.86 -27.00 7.65
N ARG A 176 4.37 -26.32 8.70
CA ARG A 176 3.66 -26.98 9.79
C ARG A 176 2.28 -27.45 9.30
N TYR A 177 1.78 -28.55 9.86
CA TYR A 177 0.46 -29.08 9.53
C TYR A 177 -0.42 -29.22 10.77
N SER A 178 -1.48 -28.43 10.85
CA SER A 178 -2.48 -28.49 11.92
C SER A 178 -3.85 -28.81 11.35
N GLN A 179 -4.44 -29.92 11.76
CA GLN A 179 -5.84 -30.23 11.49
C GLN A 179 -6.44 -30.96 12.68
N MET A 180 -7.51 -30.39 13.25
CA MET A 180 -8.38 -31.12 14.16
C MET A 180 -9.36 -31.93 13.30
N PRO A 181 -9.29 -33.28 13.31
CA PRO A 181 -10.20 -34.11 12.52
C PRO A 181 -11.65 -33.94 12.97
N ALA A 182 -12.60 -34.12 12.05
CA ALA A 182 -14.01 -34.15 12.40
C ALA A 182 -14.35 -35.51 13.03
N PHE A 183 -14.89 -35.50 14.25
CA PHE A 183 -15.26 -36.73 14.97
C PHE A 183 -16.71 -37.20 14.75
N LYS A 184 -17.52 -36.44 14.00
CA LYS A 184 -18.96 -36.69 13.81
C LYS A 184 -19.29 -38.07 13.24
N ASP A 185 -18.42 -38.61 12.40
CA ASP A 185 -18.65 -39.92 11.75
C ASP A 185 -18.06 -41.09 12.56
N VAL A 186 -17.35 -40.79 13.66
CA VAL A 186 -16.68 -41.76 14.53
C VAL A 186 -17.37 -41.86 15.89
N LEU A 187 -17.85 -40.74 16.42
CA LEU A 187 -18.50 -40.64 17.72
C LEU A 187 -19.94 -40.18 17.56
N THR A 188 -20.83 -40.72 18.39
CA THR A 188 -22.19 -40.21 18.55
C THR A 188 -22.16 -38.83 19.20
N SER A 189 -23.26 -38.06 19.06
CA SER A 189 -23.36 -36.72 19.68
C SER A 189 -23.18 -36.77 21.20
N ALA A 190 -23.65 -37.84 21.85
CA ALA A 190 -23.51 -38.02 23.30
C ALA A 190 -22.04 -38.25 23.70
N GLU A 191 -21.31 -39.05 22.93
CA GLU A 191 -19.88 -39.30 23.17
C GLU A 191 -19.03 -38.04 22.92
N ILE A 192 -19.37 -37.24 21.90
CA ILE A 192 -18.70 -35.95 21.65
C ILE A 192 -18.87 -35.03 22.85
N SER A 193 -20.08 -34.93 23.42
CA SER A 193 -20.31 -34.13 24.63
C SER A 193 -19.52 -34.66 25.81
N GLN A 194 -19.47 -35.98 26.03
CA GLN A 194 -18.68 -36.58 27.12
C GLN A 194 -17.18 -36.31 26.98
N VAL A 195 -16.63 -36.38 25.77
CA VAL A 195 -15.22 -36.05 25.52
C VAL A 195 -14.96 -34.56 25.74
N ALA A 196 -15.86 -33.69 25.29
CA ALA A 196 -15.74 -32.25 25.54
C ALA A 196 -15.79 -31.93 27.05
N ASP A 197 -16.70 -32.57 27.79
CA ASP A 197 -16.79 -32.43 29.25
C ASP A 197 -15.52 -32.95 29.94
N TYR A 198 -14.94 -34.06 29.46
CA TYR A 198 -13.68 -34.60 29.99
C TYR A 198 -12.47 -33.70 29.72
N VAL A 199 -12.43 -32.99 28.58
CA VAL A 199 -11.34 -32.03 28.28
C VAL A 199 -11.48 -30.75 29.09
N LEU A 200 -12.71 -30.35 29.41
CA LEU A 200 -12.99 -29.14 30.17
C LEU A 200 -12.71 -29.26 31.68
N ASN A 201 -12.93 -30.45 32.26
CA ASN A 201 -12.81 -30.72 33.70
C ASN A 201 -11.50 -31.39 34.08
#